data_AF-A0A2M8N735-F1
#
_entry.id   AF-A0A2M8N735-F1
#
_cell.length_a   1.000
_cell.length_b   1.000
_cell.length_c   1.000
_cell.angle_alpha   90.00
_cell.angle_beta   90.00
_cell.angle_gamma   90.00
#
_symmetry.space_group_name_H-M   'P 1'
#
loop_
_entity.id
_entity.type
_entity.pdbx_description
1 polymer ?
#
loop_
_entity_poly.entity_id
_entity_poly.type
_entity_poly.pdbx_seq_one_letter_code
_entity_poly.pdbx_strand_id
1 'polypeptide(L)'
;MIVRESVRYTCGTDICYAHHDHLITSEAFHSQSLPAGMTLNERFRLTIPEDSMPTFGAKNNKIGWLLRITLSFESLSKYDELFEITVTA
;
A
#
# COMPACT_ATOMS: atom_id res chain seq x y z
N MET A 1 -1.58 -3.48 -3.64
CA MET A 1 -0.58 -3.90 -2.63
C MET A 1 0.81 -3.49 -3.10
N ILE A 2 1.57 -2.89 -2.21
CA ILE A 2 2.86 -2.26 -2.50
C ILE A 2 3.89 -2.83 -1.54
N VAL A 3 5.09 -3.12 -2.04
CA VAL A 3 6.30 -3.27 -1.21
C VAL A 3 7.01 -1.93 -1.19
N ARG A 4 7.33 -1.43 0.00
CA ARG A 4 8.08 -0.19 0.19
C ARG A 4 9.42 -0.50 0.81
N GLU A 5 10.46 -0.26 0.04
CA GLU A 5 11.82 -0.19 0.54
C GLU A 5 12.07 1.20 1.11
N SER A 6 12.69 1.27 2.28
CA SER A 6 13.00 2.53 2.95
C SER A 6 14.44 2.53 3.42
N VAL A 7 15.18 3.60 3.12
CA VAL A 7 16.55 3.80 3.57
C VAL A 7 16.66 5.09 4.38
N ARG A 8 17.44 5.02 5.45
CA ARG A 8 17.84 6.15 6.29
C ARG A 8 19.34 6.36 6.11
N TYR A 9 19.74 7.56 5.70
CA TYR A 9 21.14 7.91 5.44
C TYR A 9 21.45 9.34 5.87
N THR A 10 22.74 9.66 6.00
CA THR A 10 23.18 11.01 6.33
C THR A 10 23.31 11.85 5.06
N CYS A 11 22.72 13.04 5.07
CA CYS A 11 22.78 14.01 3.99
C CYS A 11 23.41 15.31 4.53
N GLY A 12 24.74 15.44 4.35
CA GLY A 12 25.50 16.50 5.02
C GLY A 12 25.56 16.27 6.52
N THR A 13 24.95 17.16 7.30
CA THR A 13 24.83 17.04 8.77
C THR A 13 23.50 16.45 9.22
N ASP A 14 22.54 16.27 8.31
CA ASP A 14 21.18 15.86 8.64
C ASP A 14 20.92 14.38 8.34
N ILE A 15 19.81 13.86 8.88
CA ILE A 15 19.30 12.52 8.56
C ILE A 15 18.24 12.66 7.49
N CYS A 16 18.44 11.99 6.37
CA CYS A 16 17.49 11.88 5.28
C CYS A 16 16.87 10.48 5.22
N TYR A 17 15.68 10.43 4.61
CA TYR A 17 14.94 9.22 4.35
C TYR A 17 14.60 9.16 2.86
N ALA A 18 14.72 7.99 2.24
CA ALA A 18 14.22 7.73 0.91
C ALA A 18 13.36 6.47 0.91
N HIS A 19 12.34 6.47 0.06
CA HIS A 19 11.41 5.35 -0.11
C HIS A 19 11.33 4.97 -1.59
N HIS A 20 11.27 3.68 -1.87
CA HIS A 20 11.01 3.14 -3.20
C HIS A 20 9.85 2.16 -3.13
N ASP A 21 8.81 2.44 -3.91
CA ASP A 21 7.55 1.70 -3.90
C ASP A 21 7.46 0.81 -5.13
N HIS A 22 7.23 -0.47 -4.90
CA HIS A 22 6.95 -1.46 -5.93
C HIS A 22 5.51 -1.94 -5.82
N LEU A 23 4.72 -1.71 -6.87
CA LEU A 23 3.38 -2.28 -6.94
C LEU A 23 3.49 -3.78 -7.23
N ILE A 24 2.99 -4.60 -6.32
CA ILE A 24 2.99 -6.07 -6.46
C ILE A 24 1.73 -6.55 -7.18
N THR A 25 0.58 -6.02 -6.78
CA THR A 25 -0.71 -6.35 -7.37
C THR A 25 -1.69 -5.21 -7.15
N SER A 26 -2.65 -5.07 -8.06
CA SER A 26 -3.73 -4.10 -7.99
C SER A 26 -4.99 -4.73 -8.53
N GLU A 27 -6.09 -4.55 -7.81
CA GLU A 27 -7.43 -4.86 -8.28
C GLU A 27 -8.21 -3.56 -8.38
N ALA A 28 -9.06 -3.46 -9.40
CA ALA A 28 -9.91 -2.31 -9.60
C ALA A 28 -11.34 -2.80 -9.84
N PHE A 29 -12.28 -2.13 -9.20
CA PHE A 29 -13.70 -2.34 -9.39
C PHE A 29 -14.37 -1.00 -9.67
N HIS A 30 -15.33 -1.01 -10.58
CA HIS A 30 -16.11 0.15 -10.92
C HIS A 30 -17.60 -0.20 -10.79
N SER A 31 -18.31 0.54 -9.94
CA SER A 31 -19.76 0.50 -9.85
C SER A 31 -20.33 1.79 -10.46
N GLN A 32 -21.39 1.67 -11.25
CA GLN A 32 -22.02 2.80 -11.91
C GLN A 32 -22.91 3.62 -10.96
N SER A 33 -23.49 3.01 -9.93
CA SER A 33 -24.33 3.72 -8.95
C SER A 33 -24.56 2.90 -7.68
N LEU A 34 -24.46 3.54 -6.52
CA LEU A 34 -24.87 2.97 -5.24
C LEU A 34 -26.01 3.82 -4.67
N PRO A 35 -27.26 3.30 -4.62
CA PRO A 35 -28.37 4.01 -3.99
C PRO A 35 -28.11 4.31 -2.51
N ALA A 36 -28.69 5.41 -2.02
CA ALA A 36 -28.60 5.76 -0.61
C ALA A 36 -29.14 4.63 0.29
N GLY A 37 -28.38 4.28 1.33
CA GLY A 37 -28.73 3.22 2.27
C GLY A 37 -28.33 1.80 1.83
N MET A 38 -27.73 1.62 0.66
CA MET A 38 -27.15 0.33 0.27
C MET A 38 -25.71 0.17 0.77
N THR A 39 -25.37 -1.08 1.10
CA THR A 39 -24.00 -1.50 1.42
C THR A 39 -23.42 -2.24 0.22
N LEU A 40 -22.31 -1.73 -0.33
CA LEU A 40 -21.49 -2.48 -1.26
C LEU A 40 -20.56 -3.41 -0.48
N ASN A 41 -20.60 -4.71 -0.78
CA ASN A 41 -19.74 -5.71 -0.15
C ASN A 41 -18.97 -6.50 -1.21
N GLU A 42 -17.84 -5.95 -1.62
CA GLU A 42 -16.93 -6.59 -2.57
C GLU A 42 -15.78 -7.27 -1.84
N ARG A 43 -15.37 -8.43 -2.37
CA ARG A 43 -14.23 -9.19 -1.85
C ARG A 43 -13.14 -9.26 -2.91
N PHE A 44 -11.99 -8.70 -2.58
CA PHE A 44 -10.79 -8.80 -3.40
C PHE A 44 -9.85 -9.85 -2.83
N ARG A 45 -9.21 -10.62 -3.71
CA ARG A 45 -8.12 -11.53 -3.34
C ARG A 45 -6.83 -10.97 -3.90
N LEU A 46 -5.91 -10.63 -3.01
CA LEU A 46 -4.55 -10.22 -3.37
C LEU A 46 -3.59 -11.33 -2.97
N THR A 47 -2.73 -11.73 -3.90
CA THR A 47 -1.72 -12.77 -3.67
C THR A 47 -0.36 -12.12 -3.49
N ILE A 48 0.35 -12.51 -2.43
CA ILE A 48 1.77 -12.21 -2.24
C ILE A 48 2.56 -13.32 -2.95
N PRO A 49 3.41 -13.01 -3.94
CA PRO A 49 4.26 -14.01 -4.59
C PRO A 49 5.20 -14.71 -3.60
N GLU A 50 5.42 -16.02 -3.76
CA GLU A 50 6.24 -16.84 -2.83
C GLU A 50 7.71 -16.39 -2.75
N ASP A 51 8.23 -15.79 -3.82
CA ASP A 51 9.59 -15.25 -3.90
C ASP A 51 9.71 -13.81 -3.38
N SER A 52 8.63 -13.25 -2.83
CA SER A 52 8.64 -11.88 -2.32
C SER A 52 9.39 -11.77 -0.99
N MET A 53 10.01 -10.62 -0.78
CA MET A 53 10.73 -10.36 0.47
C MET A 53 9.76 -10.20 1.65
N PRO A 54 10.04 -10.85 2.81
CA PRO A 54 9.24 -10.65 4.00
C PRO A 54 9.42 -9.22 4.55
N THR A 55 8.52 -8.81 5.44
CA THR A 55 8.68 -7.57 6.19
C THR A 55 10.00 -7.63 6.98
N PHE A 56 10.83 -6.59 6.82
CA PHE A 56 12.16 -6.53 7.42
C PHE A 56 12.43 -5.14 7.98
N GLY A 57 13.13 -5.07 9.11
CA GLY A 57 13.53 -3.80 9.73
C GLY A 57 14.91 -3.89 10.36
N ALA A 58 15.83 -3.06 9.88
CA ALA A 58 17.15 -2.81 10.46
C ALA A 58 17.32 -1.30 10.72
N LYS A 59 18.41 -0.94 11.39
CA LYS A 59 18.69 0.46 11.81
C LYS A 59 18.55 1.49 10.69
N ASN A 60 18.98 1.13 9.47
CA ASN A 60 19.03 2.04 8.33
C ASN A 60 18.17 1.58 7.13
N ASN A 61 17.67 0.34 7.12
CA ASN A 61 16.92 -0.22 5.99
C ASN A 61 15.65 -0.89 6.52
N LYS A 62 14.51 -0.63 5.87
CA LYS A 62 13.22 -1.28 6.15
C LYS A 62 12.60 -1.74 4.85
N ILE A 63 12.02 -2.94 4.86
CA ILE A 63 11.10 -3.44 3.85
C ILE A 63 9.73 -3.53 4.53
N GLY A 64 8.80 -2.71 4.08
CA GLY A 64 7.43 -2.69 4.56
C GLY A 64 6.46 -3.12 3.45
N TRP A 65 5.34 -3.69 3.85
CA TRP A 65 4.25 -4.01 2.93
C TRP A 65 3.05 -3.10 3.22
N LEU A 66 2.47 -2.55 2.16
CA LEU A 66 1.38 -1.59 2.24
C LEU A 66 0.20 -2.06 1.41
N LEU A 67 -0.98 -2.13 2.02
CA LEU A 67 -2.24 -2.18 1.31
C LEU A 67 -2.72 -0.75 1.06
N ARG A 68 -2.82 -0.36 -0.21
CA ARG A 68 -3.40 0.93 -0.61
C ARG A 68 -4.86 0.72 -1.00
N ILE A 69 -5.76 1.46 -0.35
CA ILE A 69 -7.17 1.53 -0.73
C ILE A 69 -7.41 2.90 -1.33
N THR A 70 -7.91 2.91 -2.56
CA THR A 70 -8.28 4.14 -3.26
C THR A 70 -9.73 4.04 -3.68
N LEU A 71 -10.55 4.99 -3.23
CA LEU A 71 -11.94 5.15 -3.67
C LEU A 71 -12.07 6.49 -4.38
N SER A 72 -12.61 6.44 -5.60
CA SER A 72 -12.86 7.63 -6.41
C SER A 72 -14.35 7.75 -6.64
N PHE A 73 -14.90 8.93 -6.37
CA PHE A 73 -16.30 9.26 -6.56
C PHE A 73 -16.37 10.48 -7.49
N GLU A 74 -17.36 10.55 -8.36
CA GLU A 74 -17.44 11.59 -9.39
C GLU A 74 -17.56 13.00 -8.80
N SER A 75 -18.20 13.14 -7.63
CA SER A 75 -18.51 14.42 -6.98
C SER A 75 -17.85 14.62 -5.60
N LEU A 76 -17.07 13.65 -5.11
CA LEU A 76 -16.39 13.75 -3.81
C LEU A 76 -14.88 13.67 -3.97
N SER A 77 -14.17 14.22 -2.98
CA SER A 77 -12.72 14.07 -2.88
C SER A 77 -12.33 12.59 -2.87
N LYS A 78 -11.28 12.26 -3.62
CA LYS A 78 -10.68 10.93 -3.62
C LYS A 78 -10.31 10.53 -2.19
N TYR A 79 -10.73 9.34 -1.77
CA TYR A 79 -10.24 8.70 -0.57
C TYR A 79 -9.05 7.82 -0.94
N ASP A 80 -7.94 7.97 -0.22
CA ASP A 80 -6.67 7.32 -0.51
C ASP A 80 -5.94 7.05 0.80
N GLU A 81 -5.88 5.78 1.20
CA GLU A 81 -5.31 5.37 2.48
C GLU A 81 -4.36 4.18 2.33
N LEU A 82 -3.33 4.17 3.17
CA LEU A 82 -2.30 3.14 3.23
C LEU A 82 -2.37 2.43 4.58
N PHE A 83 -2.41 1.11 4.55
CA PHE A 83 -2.40 0.24 5.71
C PHE A 83 -1.13 -0.60 5.70
N GLU A 84 -0.38 -0.59 6.79
CA GLU A 84 0.78 -1.49 6.94
C GLU A 84 0.28 -2.92 7.16
N ILE A 85 0.93 -3.87 6.48
CA ILE A 85 0.73 -5.31 6.69
C ILE A 85 2.08 -5.98 6.97
N THR A 86 2.03 -7.08 7.72
CA THR A 86 3.22 -7.89 8.02
C THR A 86 3.20 -9.13 7.14
N VAL A 87 4.24 -9.30 6.34
CA VAL A 87 4.49 -10.50 5.55
C VAL A 87 5.62 -11.28 6.21
N THR A 88 5.37 -12.55 6.50
CA THR A 88 6.35 -13.47 7.10
C THR A 88 6.83 -14.48 6.06
N ALA A 89 8.03 -15.01 6.29
CA ALA A 89 8.56 -16.15 5.54
C ALA A 89 7.86 -17.46 5.94
#